data_AF-A0A350NV48-F1
#
_entry.id   AF-A0A350NV48-F1
#
_cell.length_a   1.000
_cell.length_b   1.000
_cell.length_c   1.000
_cell.angle_alpha   90.00
_cell.angle_beta   90.00
_cell.angle_gamma   90.00
#
_symmetry.space_group_name_H-M   'P 1'
#
loop_
_entity.id
_entity.type
_entity.pdbx_description
1 polymer ?
#
loop_
_entity_poly.entity_id
_entity_poly.type
_entity_poly.pdbx_seq_one_letter_code
_entity_poly.pdbx_strand_id
1 'polypeptide(L)'
;MKVFIPFWMTVLSCVSLISFQSCSEGGSQVNEPRSDESDAMLPASESTQGADADRKVDVSVAASDLHAFVGMDTLEIIASNLDSYFQSTNDGDWDQLMRHFPLHKRSDTAFTNSSKRALQMWWENGVRNRTEMAEILYASPAALDGDQQVVLLNMKLKHIVEFHPFYTGTNPSGMKGMVESNYGKGNATYFEDPLAEGDSLPFRYWEINGLNRIWAVSHVDSSHWCFLPPNFNEGGAANMMSSDAMVQGLRHRRANDPTASK
;
A
#
# COMPACT_ATOMS: atom_id res chain seq x y z
N MET A 1 1.51 -37.79 0.09
CA MET A 1 1.52 -37.39 1.52
C MET A 1 1.08 -35.94 1.58
N LYS A 2 -0.11 -35.65 2.13
CA LYS A 2 -0.64 -34.28 2.25
C LYS A 2 0.04 -33.62 3.45
N VAL A 3 0.95 -32.69 3.18
CA VAL A 3 1.60 -31.90 4.23
C VAL A 3 0.70 -30.72 4.57
N PHE A 4 0.19 -30.75 5.79
CA PHE A 4 -0.52 -29.64 6.43
C PHE A 4 0.47 -28.51 6.68
N ILE A 5 0.22 -27.32 6.12
CA ILE A 5 0.97 -26.11 6.42
C ILE A 5 0.12 -25.28 7.41
N PRO A 6 0.69 -24.85 8.56
CA PRO A 6 -0.07 -24.22 9.63
C PRO A 6 -0.55 -22.79 9.30
N PHE A 7 -1.74 -22.50 9.81
CA PHE A 7 -2.67 -21.38 9.58
C PHE A 7 -2.14 -19.94 9.87
N TRP A 8 -0.86 -19.76 10.18
CA TRP A 8 -0.31 -18.48 10.68
C TRP A 8 0.40 -17.64 9.60
N MET A 9 0.50 -18.11 8.35
CA MET A 9 1.15 -17.41 7.23
C MET A 9 0.25 -16.44 6.44
N THR A 10 -1.06 -16.38 6.73
CA THR A 10 -2.05 -15.66 5.88
C THR A 10 -2.31 -14.22 6.32
N VAL A 11 -1.40 -13.61 7.08
CA VAL A 11 -1.74 -12.41 7.88
C VAL A 11 -1.03 -11.14 7.42
N LEU A 12 -0.02 -11.23 6.54
CA LEU A 12 0.80 -10.08 6.14
C LEU A 12 0.27 -9.24 4.95
N SER A 13 -0.86 -9.60 4.35
CA SER A 13 -1.28 -9.05 3.05
C SER A 13 -2.04 -7.72 3.12
N CYS A 14 -2.33 -7.19 4.31
CA CYS A 14 -3.36 -6.13 4.44
C CYS A 14 -2.90 -4.81 5.04
N VAL A 15 -1.68 -4.70 5.55
CA VAL A 15 -1.21 -3.45 6.18
C VAL A 15 -0.43 -2.56 5.20
N SER A 16 0.00 -3.13 4.08
CA SER A 16 0.68 -2.40 3.00
C SER A 16 0.64 -3.30 1.78
N LEU A 17 0.23 -2.76 0.64
CA LEU A 17 0.19 -3.47 -0.64
C LEU A 17 1.57 -4.00 -1.04
N ILE A 18 1.94 -5.16 -0.49
CA ILE A 18 3.06 -6.00 -0.87
C ILE A 18 2.67 -7.45 -0.55
N SER A 19 1.99 -8.10 -1.49
CA SER A 19 1.87 -9.55 -1.52
C SER A 19 3.16 -10.13 -2.11
N PHE A 20 4.24 -10.17 -1.32
CA PHE A 20 5.38 -11.03 -1.63
C PHE A 20 5.23 -12.34 -0.85
N GLN A 21 4.49 -13.28 -1.43
CA GLN A 21 4.72 -14.69 -1.12
C GLN A 21 6.11 -15.06 -1.66
N SER A 22 7.10 -15.14 -0.78
CA SER A 22 8.34 -15.84 -1.10
C SER A 22 8.12 -17.34 -0.87
N CYS A 23 8.09 -18.09 -1.98
CA CYS A 23 8.37 -19.50 -1.99
C CYS A 23 9.79 -19.73 -1.45
N SER A 24 9.89 -20.29 -0.25
CA SER A 24 11.14 -20.83 0.28
C SER A 24 11.50 -22.11 -0.46
N GLU A 25 12.58 -22.10 -1.24
CA GLU A 25 13.36 -23.31 -1.52
C GLU A 25 14.83 -23.08 -1.15
N GLY A 26 15.37 -24.04 -0.39
CA GLY A 26 16.78 -24.41 -0.45
C GLY A 26 17.72 -23.68 0.50
N GLY A 27 17.80 -24.17 1.75
CA GLY A 27 18.99 -23.93 2.56
C GLY A 27 20.22 -24.55 1.91
N SER A 28 21.32 -23.80 1.85
CA SER A 28 22.65 -24.40 1.87
C SER A 28 23.60 -23.49 2.64
N GLN A 29 24.45 -24.16 3.42
CA GLN A 29 25.26 -23.59 4.48
C GLN A 29 26.48 -22.81 3.94
N VAL A 30 26.76 -21.69 4.62
CA VAL A 30 28.05 -21.24 5.17
C VAL A 30 29.32 -21.57 4.37
N ASN A 31 30.04 -20.53 3.95
CA ASN A 31 31.44 -20.30 4.30
C ASN A 31 31.91 -18.89 3.91
N GLU A 32 32.40 -18.11 4.89
CA GLU A 32 33.32 -16.98 4.68
C GLU A 32 34.76 -17.50 4.41
N PRO A 33 35.68 -16.67 3.87
CA PRO A 33 36.56 -15.88 4.76
C PRO A 33 37.00 -14.47 4.27
N ARG A 34 37.01 -13.52 5.22
CA ARG A 34 38.10 -12.62 5.70
C ARG A 34 38.83 -11.58 4.79
N SER A 35 38.67 -10.31 5.21
CA SER A 35 39.55 -9.09 5.30
C SER A 35 40.45 -8.62 4.15
N ASP A 36 40.39 -7.31 3.85
CA ASP A 36 41.45 -6.33 4.22
C ASP A 36 41.04 -4.87 3.89
N GLU A 37 41.45 -3.94 4.75
CA GLU A 37 41.21 -2.48 4.73
C GLU A 37 41.99 -1.75 3.62
N SER A 38 41.45 -0.62 3.12
CA SER A 38 42.26 0.59 2.94
C SER A 38 41.38 1.85 2.84
N ASP A 39 41.72 2.82 3.70
CA ASP A 39 41.23 4.19 3.75
C ASP A 39 41.60 4.97 2.47
N ALA A 40 40.60 5.66 1.90
CA ALA A 40 40.82 6.88 1.11
C ALA A 40 39.58 7.78 1.19
N MET A 41 39.71 8.86 1.97
CA MET A 41 38.75 9.96 2.06
C MET A 41 38.93 10.90 0.84
N LEU A 42 37.81 11.42 0.31
CA LEU A 42 37.59 12.66 -0.49
C LEU A 42 36.83 12.42 -1.81
N PRO A 43 36.08 13.43 -2.34
CA PRO A 43 35.14 14.36 -1.71
C PRO A 43 33.69 14.09 -2.16
N ALA A 44 32.70 14.55 -1.40
CA ALA A 44 31.29 14.42 -1.73
C ALA A 44 30.94 15.15 -3.04
N SER A 45 30.68 14.39 -4.09
CA SER A 45 29.91 14.84 -5.25
C SER A 45 28.42 14.68 -4.90
N GLU A 46 27.69 15.80 -4.94
CA GLU A 46 26.23 15.87 -4.78
C GLU A 46 25.55 14.87 -5.73
N SER A 47 25.23 13.68 -5.23
CA SER A 47 24.22 12.82 -5.84
C SER A 47 22.87 13.34 -5.39
N THR A 48 21.95 13.50 -6.33
CA THR A 48 20.54 13.82 -6.08
C THR A 48 19.80 12.62 -5.45
N GLN A 49 20.44 11.90 -4.54
CA GLN A 49 19.88 10.78 -3.79
C GLN A 49 19.45 11.31 -2.42
N GLY A 50 18.13 11.45 -2.24
CA GLY A 50 17.53 11.73 -0.92
C GLY A 50 16.67 12.98 -0.79
N ALA A 51 16.32 13.68 -1.87
CA ALA A 51 15.61 14.96 -1.78
C ALA A 51 14.09 14.88 -1.51
N ASP A 52 13.44 13.72 -1.57
CA ASP A 52 11.97 13.67 -1.63
C ASP A 52 11.27 13.02 -0.42
N ALA A 53 11.99 12.81 0.69
CA ALA A 53 11.39 12.34 1.95
C ALA A 53 10.50 13.41 2.63
N ASP A 54 10.55 14.67 2.17
CA ASP A 54 9.79 15.79 2.74
C ASP A 54 8.60 16.23 1.85
N ARG A 55 8.31 15.47 0.78
CA ARG A 55 7.24 15.79 -0.15
C ARG A 55 5.91 15.32 0.43
N LYS A 56 5.08 16.28 0.85
CA LYS A 56 3.72 16.03 1.30
C LYS A 56 2.89 15.36 0.21
N VAL A 57 2.09 14.37 0.61
CA VAL A 57 1.01 13.83 -0.21
C VAL A 57 -0.03 14.92 -0.49
N ASP A 58 -0.58 14.95 -1.70
CA ASP A 58 -1.74 15.78 -2.04
C ASP A 58 -3.00 14.92 -2.08
N VAL A 59 -3.76 14.90 -0.98
CA VAL A 59 -5.09 14.27 -0.94
C VAL A 59 -6.17 15.31 -1.04
N SER A 60 -7.05 15.15 -2.03
CA SER A 60 -8.13 16.10 -2.31
C SER A 60 -9.44 15.41 -2.65
N VAL A 61 -10.53 16.18 -2.56
CA VAL A 61 -11.86 15.81 -3.04
C VAL A 61 -12.11 16.59 -4.32
N ALA A 62 -12.55 15.92 -5.39
CA ALA A 62 -12.79 16.58 -6.67
C ALA A 62 -13.85 17.68 -6.56
N ALA A 63 -13.59 18.84 -7.16
CA ALA A 63 -14.49 19.99 -7.07
C ALA A 63 -15.70 19.90 -8.04
N SER A 64 -15.49 19.40 -9.26
CA SER A 64 -16.51 19.40 -10.33
C SER A 64 -17.07 18.02 -10.67
N ASP A 65 -16.24 16.99 -10.51
CA ASP A 65 -16.53 15.64 -11.02
C ASP A 65 -16.78 14.64 -9.88
N LEU A 66 -17.12 15.15 -8.69
CA LEU A 66 -17.37 14.34 -7.52
C LEU A 66 -18.77 13.72 -7.53
N HIS A 67 -18.81 12.40 -7.39
CA HIS A 67 -20.02 11.62 -7.20
C HIS A 67 -20.03 10.99 -5.81
N ALA A 68 -20.43 11.77 -4.80
CA ALA A 68 -20.46 11.35 -3.40
C ALA A 68 -21.89 11.11 -2.91
N PHE A 69 -22.07 10.04 -2.13
CA PHE A 69 -23.33 9.65 -1.50
C PHE A 69 -23.22 9.62 0.04
N VAL A 70 -22.19 10.28 0.57
CA VAL A 70 -21.99 10.63 1.98
C VAL A 70 -21.94 12.15 2.10
N GLY A 71 -22.14 12.67 3.32
CA GLY A 71 -21.99 14.10 3.60
C GLY A 71 -20.57 14.59 3.31
N MET A 72 -20.45 15.86 2.90
CA MET A 72 -19.14 16.46 2.59
C MET A 72 -18.24 16.52 3.82
N ASP A 73 -18.82 16.79 4.99
CA ASP A 73 -18.17 16.74 6.29
C ASP A 73 -17.50 15.37 6.55
N THR A 74 -18.23 14.29 6.26
CA THR A 74 -17.69 12.93 6.38
C THR A 74 -16.58 12.68 5.38
N LEU A 75 -16.75 13.16 4.14
CA LEU A 75 -15.77 12.96 3.07
C LEU A 75 -14.46 13.73 3.32
N GLU A 76 -14.55 14.93 3.86
CA GLU A 76 -13.39 15.75 4.26
C GLU A 76 -12.59 15.06 5.39
N ILE A 77 -13.27 14.44 6.36
CA ILE A 77 -12.62 13.65 7.41
C ILE A 77 -11.93 12.41 6.80
N ILE A 78 -12.62 11.70 5.91
CA ILE A 78 -12.04 10.57 5.18
C ILE A 78 -10.78 11.00 4.41
N ALA A 79 -10.84 12.12 3.69
CA ALA A 79 -9.70 12.65 2.94
C ALA A 79 -8.53 13.03 3.86
N SER A 80 -8.81 13.65 5.01
CA SER A 80 -7.79 13.97 6.02
C SER A 80 -7.15 12.71 6.63
N ASN A 81 -7.93 11.65 6.86
CA ASN A 81 -7.38 10.38 7.32
C ASN A 81 -6.59 9.66 6.22
N LEU A 82 -7.01 9.75 4.95
CA LEU A 82 -6.26 9.23 3.80
C LEU A 82 -4.91 9.93 3.63
N ASP A 83 -4.88 11.25 3.82
CA ASP A 83 -3.63 12.04 3.83
C ASP A 83 -2.64 11.48 4.85
N SER A 84 -3.08 11.33 6.11
CA SER A 84 -2.24 10.74 7.15
C SER A 84 -1.84 9.29 6.87
N TYR A 85 -2.74 8.48 6.28
CA TYR A 85 -2.46 7.11 5.89
C TYR A 85 -1.35 7.04 4.83
N PHE A 86 -1.46 7.80 3.74
CA PHE A 86 -0.46 7.82 2.68
C PHE A 86 0.85 8.46 3.15
N GLN A 87 0.79 9.55 3.92
CA GLN A 87 1.99 10.19 4.46
C GLN A 87 2.75 9.24 5.38
N SER A 88 2.09 8.55 6.30
CA SER A 88 2.75 7.56 7.16
C SER A 88 3.38 6.41 6.39
N THR A 89 2.82 6.05 5.23
CA THR A 89 3.42 5.06 4.32
C THR A 89 4.67 5.62 3.64
N ASN A 90 4.62 6.86 3.17
CA ASN A 90 5.77 7.54 2.55
C ASN A 90 6.92 7.77 3.54
N ASP A 91 6.61 8.04 4.80
CA ASP A 91 7.59 8.35 5.85
C ASP A 91 8.21 7.09 6.47
N GLY A 92 7.60 5.93 6.23
CA GLY A 92 7.95 4.71 6.95
C GLY A 92 7.52 4.71 8.43
N ASP A 93 6.55 5.55 8.81
CA ASP A 93 6.00 5.60 10.16
C ASP A 93 4.94 4.51 10.35
N TRP A 94 5.41 3.30 10.69
CA TRP A 94 4.54 2.14 10.84
C TRP A 94 3.63 2.21 12.06
N ASP A 95 4.02 2.97 13.10
CA ASP A 95 3.16 3.16 14.27
C ASP A 95 1.96 4.03 13.93
N GLN A 96 2.16 5.11 13.16
CA GLN A 96 1.08 5.93 12.66
C GLN A 96 0.25 5.19 11.62
N LEU A 97 0.88 4.47 10.69
CA LEU A 97 0.19 3.68 9.67
C LEU A 97 -0.79 2.66 10.29
N MET A 98 -0.36 1.96 11.34
CA MET A 98 -1.19 0.96 12.01
C MET A 98 -2.45 1.54 12.65
N ARG A 99 -2.51 2.85 12.92
CA ARG A 99 -3.73 3.51 13.42
C ARG A 99 -4.82 3.63 12.36
N HIS A 100 -4.44 3.55 11.08
CA HIS A 100 -5.35 3.56 9.94
C HIS A 100 -5.73 2.15 9.47
N PHE A 101 -5.33 1.12 10.23
CA PHE A 101 -5.82 -0.24 10.05
C PHE A 101 -7.00 -0.48 11.01
N PRO A 102 -8.09 -1.19 10.60
CA PRO A 102 -9.27 -1.41 11.43
C PRO A 102 -9.03 -2.42 12.56
N LEU A 103 -8.17 -2.05 13.52
CA LEU A 103 -7.80 -2.87 14.66
C LEU A 103 -8.97 -3.13 15.62
N HIS A 104 -10.08 -2.41 15.52
CA HIS A 104 -11.31 -2.77 16.25
C HIS A 104 -11.86 -4.14 15.83
N LYS A 105 -11.66 -4.55 14.56
CA LYS A 105 -12.00 -5.90 14.09
C LYS A 105 -10.92 -6.94 14.43
N ARG A 106 -9.70 -6.49 14.74
CA ARG A 106 -8.54 -7.34 15.03
C ARG A 106 -7.56 -6.63 15.96
N SER A 107 -7.87 -6.62 17.25
CA SER A 107 -7.10 -5.91 18.28
C SER A 107 -5.87 -6.67 18.78
N ASP A 108 -5.40 -7.64 17.99
CA ASP A 108 -4.28 -8.50 18.36
C ASP A 108 -2.94 -7.74 18.25
N THR A 109 -2.25 -7.63 19.38
CA THR A 109 -0.91 -7.00 19.44
C THR A 109 0.14 -7.82 18.69
N ALA A 110 -0.01 -9.15 18.62
CA ALA A 110 0.89 -10.00 17.83
C ALA A 110 0.74 -9.73 16.33
N PHE A 111 -0.50 -9.53 15.86
CA PHE A 111 -0.77 -9.10 14.48
C PHE A 111 -0.11 -7.76 14.18
N THR A 112 -0.31 -6.78 15.04
CA THR A 112 0.21 -5.41 14.86
C THR A 112 1.73 -5.41 14.81
N ASN A 113 2.39 -6.11 15.74
CA ASN A 113 3.85 -6.18 15.79
C ASN A 113 4.46 -6.96 14.61
N SER A 114 3.82 -8.06 14.20
CA SER A 114 4.30 -8.83 13.04
C SER A 114 4.16 -8.05 11.74
N SER A 115 3.06 -7.30 11.57
CA SER A 115 2.85 -6.43 10.40
C SER A 115 3.88 -5.31 10.32
N LYS A 116 4.13 -4.60 11.43
CA LYS A 116 5.18 -3.55 11.49
C LYS A 116 6.57 -4.11 11.18
N ARG A 117 6.91 -5.28 11.70
CA ARG A 117 8.20 -5.93 11.41
C ARG A 117 8.35 -6.29 9.94
N ALA A 118 7.29 -6.78 9.31
CA ALA A 118 7.29 -7.12 7.90
C ALA A 118 7.50 -5.89 7.01
N LEU A 119 6.77 -4.82 7.32
CA LEU A 119 6.90 -3.51 6.68
C LEU A 119 8.33 -2.97 6.77
N GLN A 120 8.88 -2.96 7.98
CA GLN A 120 10.25 -2.53 8.22
C GLN A 120 11.27 -3.34 7.42
N MET A 121 11.10 -4.67 7.36
CA MET A 121 11.99 -5.55 6.61
C MET A 121 11.97 -5.22 5.10
N TRP A 122 10.80 -4.95 4.51
CA TRP A 122 10.71 -4.55 3.10
C TRP A 122 11.39 -3.21 2.84
N TRP A 123 11.17 -2.25 3.74
CA TRP A 123 11.79 -0.94 3.69
C TRP A 123 13.32 -1.02 3.72
N GLU A 124 13.86 -1.79 4.67
CA GLU A 124 15.31 -2.04 4.82
C GLU A 124 15.90 -2.80 3.62
N ASN A 125 15.12 -3.68 2.99
CA ASN A 125 15.50 -4.36 1.76
C ASN A 125 15.39 -3.47 0.52
N GLY A 126 14.97 -2.22 0.65
CA GLY A 126 14.96 -1.26 -0.45
C GLY A 126 13.67 -1.25 -1.25
N VAL A 127 12.56 -1.77 -0.70
CA VAL A 127 11.23 -1.59 -1.29
C VAL A 127 10.51 -0.45 -0.58
N ARG A 128 10.11 0.58 -1.32
CA ARG A 128 9.38 1.72 -0.77
C ARG A 128 8.13 2.01 -1.58
N ASN A 129 7.12 2.53 -0.92
CA ASN A 129 5.89 2.98 -1.53
C ASN A 129 5.81 4.49 -1.36
N ARG A 130 5.52 5.21 -2.43
CA ARG A 130 5.41 6.66 -2.42
C ARG A 130 4.15 7.11 -3.13
N THR A 131 3.19 7.64 -2.39
CA THR A 131 2.02 8.31 -2.95
C THR A 131 2.35 9.78 -3.15
N GLU A 132 2.12 10.30 -4.35
CA GLU A 132 2.24 11.73 -4.62
C GLU A 132 0.88 12.42 -4.52
N MET A 133 -0.18 11.79 -5.02
CA MET A 133 -1.50 12.40 -5.10
C MET A 133 -2.61 11.35 -5.03
N ALA A 134 -3.71 11.71 -4.36
CA ALA A 134 -4.97 10.99 -4.37
C ALA A 134 -6.16 11.97 -4.46
N GLU A 135 -6.86 12.02 -5.59
CA GLU A 135 -8.06 12.84 -5.79
C GLU A 135 -9.31 11.96 -5.75
N ILE A 136 -10.16 12.11 -4.73
CA ILE A 136 -11.40 11.34 -4.58
C ILE A 136 -12.43 11.83 -5.60
N LEU A 137 -12.88 10.91 -6.47
CA LEU A 137 -13.89 11.17 -7.50
C LEU A 137 -15.27 10.61 -7.13
N TYR A 138 -15.30 9.55 -6.32
CA TYR A 138 -16.55 8.87 -5.96
C TYR A 138 -16.47 8.34 -4.54
N ALA A 139 -17.58 8.43 -3.83
CA ALA A 139 -17.79 7.82 -2.52
C ALA A 139 -19.18 7.19 -2.47
N SER A 140 -19.26 5.88 -2.22
CA SER A 140 -20.55 5.18 -2.06
C SER A 140 -21.31 5.70 -0.82
N PRO A 141 -22.61 5.36 -0.67
CA PRO A 141 -23.28 5.53 0.61
C PRO A 141 -22.51 4.78 1.71
N ALA A 142 -22.59 5.29 2.94
CA ALA A 142 -22.11 4.58 4.11
C ALA A 142 -23.01 3.35 4.36
N ALA A 143 -22.46 2.15 4.10
CA ALA A 143 -23.13 0.90 4.41
C ALA A 143 -22.81 0.47 5.84
N LEU A 144 -23.83 0.06 6.60
CA LEU A 144 -23.63 -0.51 7.93
C LEU A 144 -23.21 -1.98 7.82
N ASP A 145 -22.12 -2.34 8.49
CA ASP A 145 -21.52 -3.67 8.52
C ASP A 145 -21.27 -4.12 9.96
N GLY A 146 -22.34 -4.42 10.70
CA GLY A 146 -22.28 -4.70 12.13
C GLY A 146 -22.00 -3.44 12.94
N ASP A 147 -20.85 -3.38 13.59
CA ASP A 147 -20.36 -2.27 14.42
C ASP A 147 -19.52 -1.23 13.64
N GLN A 148 -19.46 -1.33 12.31
CA GLN A 148 -18.72 -0.39 11.48
C GLN A 148 -19.56 0.15 10.32
N GLN A 149 -19.17 1.32 9.83
CA GLN A 149 -19.59 1.87 8.55
C GLN A 149 -18.52 1.62 7.50
N VAL A 150 -18.96 1.42 6.26
CA VAL A 150 -18.12 1.14 5.11
C VAL A 150 -18.48 2.08 3.97
N VAL A 151 -17.47 2.72 3.39
CA VAL A 151 -17.58 3.55 2.19
C VAL A 151 -16.57 3.05 1.15
N LEU A 152 -17.05 2.74 -0.05
CA LEU A 152 -16.18 2.49 -1.20
C LEU A 152 -15.80 3.82 -1.84
N LEU A 153 -14.50 4.07 -1.93
CA LEU A 153 -13.96 5.23 -2.64
C LEU A 153 -13.41 4.79 -4.00
N ASN A 154 -13.52 5.68 -4.97
CA ASN A 154 -12.77 5.62 -6.21
C ASN A 154 -12.04 6.96 -6.39
N MET A 155 -10.75 6.90 -6.71
CA MET A 155 -9.86 8.05 -6.73
C MET A 155 -8.92 8.02 -7.94
N LYS A 156 -8.47 9.17 -8.41
CA LYS A 156 -7.25 9.22 -9.22
C LYS A 156 -6.06 9.10 -8.28
N LEU A 157 -5.18 8.16 -8.56
CA LEU A 157 -4.00 7.88 -7.73
C LEU A 157 -2.75 8.08 -8.58
N LYS A 158 -1.80 8.86 -8.06
CA LYS A 158 -0.42 8.86 -8.51
C LYS A 158 0.46 8.27 -7.41
N HIS A 159 0.97 7.07 -7.66
CA HIS A 159 1.72 6.28 -6.69
C HIS A 159 2.92 5.62 -7.35
N ILE A 160 3.98 5.38 -6.58
CA ILE A 160 5.23 4.83 -7.08
C ILE A 160 5.67 3.71 -6.14
N VAL A 161 5.95 2.54 -6.70
CA VAL A 161 6.56 1.41 -5.98
C VAL A 161 8.02 1.38 -6.38
N GLU A 162 8.90 1.71 -5.43
CA GLU A 162 10.32 1.93 -5.63
C GLU A 162 11.13 0.71 -5.18
N PHE A 163 12.15 0.37 -5.96
CA PHE A 163 13.12 -0.67 -5.69
C PHE A 163 14.51 -0.05 -5.77
N HIS A 164 15.10 0.19 -4.61
CA HIS A 164 16.40 0.82 -4.47
C HIS A 164 17.53 -0.08 -4.99
N PRO A 165 18.69 0.51 -5.32
CA PRO A 165 19.87 -0.21 -5.82
C PRO A 165 20.30 -1.45 -5.03
N PHE A 166 20.07 -1.46 -3.72
CA PHE A 166 20.43 -2.58 -2.85
C PHE A 166 19.31 -3.63 -2.72
N TYR A 167 18.19 -3.51 -3.44
CA TYR A 167 17.13 -4.50 -3.46
C TYR A 167 17.54 -5.74 -4.26
N THR A 168 17.72 -6.86 -3.55
CA THR A 168 18.18 -8.16 -4.08
C THR A 168 17.07 -9.18 -4.28
N GLY A 169 15.80 -8.80 -4.11
CA GLY A 169 14.68 -9.70 -4.29
C GLY A 169 14.37 -10.00 -5.77
N THR A 170 13.18 -10.55 -6.02
CA THR A 170 12.72 -10.87 -7.39
C THR A 170 12.81 -9.66 -8.30
N ASN A 171 13.17 -9.87 -9.58
CA ASN A 171 13.26 -8.80 -10.56
C ASN A 171 11.95 -7.96 -10.63
N PRO A 172 12.00 -6.65 -10.33
CA PRO A 172 10.83 -5.78 -10.29
C PRO A 172 10.01 -5.76 -11.59
N SER A 173 10.66 -5.83 -12.75
CA SER A 173 9.97 -5.87 -14.06
C SER A 173 9.02 -7.07 -14.23
N GLY A 174 9.31 -8.18 -13.54
CA GLY A 174 8.48 -9.39 -13.55
C GLY A 174 7.22 -9.29 -12.68
N MET A 175 7.06 -8.20 -11.93
CA MET A 175 5.98 -8.04 -10.95
C MET A 175 4.70 -7.42 -11.51
N LYS A 176 4.61 -7.22 -12.83
CA LYS A 176 3.47 -6.54 -13.47
C LYS A 176 2.12 -7.04 -13.00
N GLY A 177 1.91 -8.36 -12.99
CA GLY A 177 0.63 -8.96 -12.60
C GLY A 177 0.22 -8.63 -11.16
N MET A 178 1.20 -8.55 -10.24
CA MET A 178 0.98 -8.18 -8.85
C MET A 178 0.71 -6.68 -8.70
N VAL A 179 1.44 -5.83 -9.41
CA VAL A 179 1.20 -4.38 -9.36
C VAL A 179 -0.17 -4.07 -9.95
N GLU A 180 -0.51 -4.64 -11.10
CA GLU A 180 -1.81 -4.43 -11.74
C GLU A 180 -2.98 -5.05 -10.97
N SER A 181 -2.79 -6.15 -10.23
CA SER A 181 -3.86 -6.69 -9.38
C SER A 181 -4.23 -5.70 -8.28
N ASN A 182 -3.23 -5.04 -7.68
CA ASN A 182 -3.42 -4.08 -6.59
C ASN A 182 -3.86 -2.69 -7.07
N TYR A 183 -3.31 -2.25 -8.20
CA TYR A 183 -3.46 -0.87 -8.65
C TYR A 183 -4.40 -0.69 -9.85
N GLY A 184 -4.89 -1.78 -10.43
CA GLY A 184 -5.74 -1.79 -11.61
C GLY A 184 -4.94 -2.11 -12.88
N LYS A 185 -5.54 -2.95 -13.73
CA LYS A 185 -4.94 -3.35 -15.02
C LYS A 185 -4.75 -2.13 -15.92
N GLY A 186 -3.55 -1.97 -16.48
CA GLY A 186 -3.21 -0.86 -17.37
C GLY A 186 -2.87 0.46 -16.68
N ASN A 187 -2.94 0.55 -15.34
CA ASN A 187 -2.59 1.76 -14.59
C ASN A 187 -1.09 1.84 -14.25
N ALA A 188 -0.31 0.79 -14.51
CA ALA A 188 1.07 0.65 -14.04
C ALA A 188 2.07 0.57 -15.19
N THR A 189 3.12 1.39 -15.13
CA THR A 189 4.24 1.41 -16.08
C THR A 189 5.55 1.20 -15.34
N TYR A 190 6.41 0.33 -15.86
CA TYR A 190 7.72 0.04 -15.28
C TYR A 190 8.80 0.95 -15.86
N PHE A 191 9.68 1.41 -14.99
CA PHE A 191 10.83 2.24 -15.31
C PHE A 191 12.08 1.72 -14.62
N GLU A 192 13.22 1.99 -15.25
CA GLU A 192 14.54 1.66 -14.75
C GLU A 192 15.46 2.82 -15.11
N ASP A 193 16.07 3.41 -14.09
CA ASP A 193 17.03 4.49 -14.28
C ASP A 193 18.38 3.92 -14.73
N PRO A 194 19.23 4.73 -15.39
CA PRO A 194 20.61 4.36 -15.63
C PRO A 194 21.33 4.00 -14.33
N LEU A 195 22.22 3.00 -14.38
CA LEU A 195 23.04 2.63 -13.23
C LEU A 195 23.93 3.82 -12.82
N ALA A 196 23.76 4.30 -11.59
CA ALA A 196 24.59 5.36 -11.03
C ALA A 196 25.92 4.80 -10.52
N GLU A 197 26.93 5.67 -10.43
CA GLU A 197 28.24 5.30 -9.89
C GLU A 197 28.12 4.88 -8.41
N GLY A 198 28.68 3.73 -8.05
CA GLY A 198 28.62 3.18 -6.70
C GLY A 198 27.42 2.28 -6.41
N ASP A 199 26.40 2.27 -7.26
CA ASP A 199 25.25 1.39 -7.13
C ASP A 199 25.53 0.00 -7.69
N SER A 200 25.00 -1.04 -7.03
CA SER A 200 25.11 -2.43 -7.49
C SER A 200 24.02 -2.83 -8.49
N LEU A 201 22.87 -2.16 -8.45
CA LEU A 201 21.75 -2.33 -9.37
C LEU A 201 21.14 -0.95 -9.66
N PRO A 202 20.45 -0.75 -10.80
CA PRO A 202 19.75 0.50 -11.05
C PRO A 202 18.57 0.69 -10.08
N PHE A 203 18.23 1.96 -9.84
CA PHE A 203 16.94 2.32 -9.26
C PHE A 203 15.83 1.92 -10.24
N ARG A 204 14.85 1.19 -9.74
CA ARG A 204 13.77 0.60 -10.54
C ARG A 204 12.46 0.93 -9.88
N TYR A 205 11.42 1.22 -10.67
CA TYR A 205 10.14 1.55 -10.07
C TYR A 205 8.97 1.24 -11.00
N TRP A 206 7.82 1.03 -10.37
CA TRP A 206 6.53 1.07 -11.05
C TRP A 206 5.87 2.40 -10.76
N GLU A 207 5.53 3.16 -11.81
CA GLU A 207 4.65 4.31 -11.70
C GLU A 207 3.21 3.86 -11.92
N ILE A 208 2.35 4.17 -10.96
CA ILE A 208 0.92 3.97 -10.98
C ILE A 208 0.27 5.32 -11.23
N ASN A 209 -0.47 5.42 -12.32
CA ASN A 209 -1.26 6.59 -12.64
C ASN A 209 -2.60 6.16 -13.22
N GLY A 210 -3.67 6.30 -12.44
CA GLY A 210 -5.00 5.92 -12.91
C GLY A 210 -6.04 5.84 -11.79
N LEU A 211 -7.17 5.23 -12.13
CA LEU A 211 -8.27 5.06 -11.20
C LEU A 211 -7.98 3.90 -10.24
N ASN A 212 -7.99 4.21 -8.96
CA ASN A 212 -7.80 3.25 -7.89
C ASN A 212 -8.95 3.29 -6.89
N ARG A 213 -9.17 2.17 -6.21
CA ARG A 213 -10.25 2.03 -5.23
C ARG A 213 -9.66 1.79 -3.86
N ILE A 214 -10.36 2.23 -2.83
CA ILE A 214 -10.04 1.84 -1.46
C ILE A 214 -11.33 1.76 -0.67
N TRP A 215 -11.35 0.91 0.34
CA TRP A 215 -12.44 0.87 1.31
C TRP A 215 -12.07 1.74 2.49
N ALA A 216 -12.89 2.74 2.79
CA ALA A 216 -12.85 3.48 4.04
C ALA A 216 -13.80 2.81 5.02
N VAL A 217 -13.32 2.46 6.21
CA VAL A 217 -14.10 1.82 7.26
C VAL A 217 -13.93 2.55 8.58
N SER A 218 -15.00 2.71 9.36
CA SER A 218 -14.94 3.32 10.69
C SER A 218 -15.87 2.60 11.63
N HIS A 219 -15.48 2.42 12.89
CA HIS A 219 -16.43 2.00 13.92
C HIS A 219 -17.56 3.02 14.03
N VAL A 220 -18.80 2.59 14.26
CA VAL A 220 -19.99 3.48 14.27
C VAL A 220 -19.90 4.64 15.27
N ASP A 221 -19.14 4.45 16.35
CA ASP A 221 -18.90 5.46 17.40
C ASP A 221 -17.57 6.22 17.21
N SER A 222 -16.93 6.11 16.04
CA SER A 222 -15.62 6.72 15.75
C SER A 222 -15.73 7.69 14.57
N SER A 223 -15.09 8.86 14.72
CA SER A 223 -14.85 9.78 13.60
C SER A 223 -13.55 9.48 12.84
N HIS A 224 -12.78 8.48 13.27
CA HIS A 224 -11.51 8.08 12.66
C HIS A 224 -11.73 6.95 11.66
N TRP A 225 -11.39 7.21 10.40
CA TRP A 225 -11.52 6.27 9.30
C TRP A 225 -10.21 5.51 9.06
N CYS A 226 -10.35 4.20 8.89
CA CYS A 226 -9.30 3.26 8.52
C CYS A 226 -9.46 2.83 7.06
N PHE A 227 -8.43 2.22 6.48
CA PHE A 227 -8.40 1.89 5.07
C PHE A 227 -8.04 0.43 4.79
N LEU A 228 -8.72 -0.14 3.80
CA LEU A 228 -8.43 -1.47 3.28
C LEU A 228 -8.24 -1.39 1.75
N PRO A 229 -7.18 -2.01 1.19
CA PRO A 229 -6.97 -2.05 -0.25
C PRO A 229 -8.07 -2.84 -0.97
N PRO A 230 -8.25 -2.70 -2.29
CA PRO A 230 -9.31 -3.39 -3.04
C PRO A 230 -9.41 -4.90 -2.82
N ASN A 231 -8.26 -5.57 -2.68
CA ASN A 231 -8.14 -7.04 -2.62
C ASN A 231 -7.79 -7.54 -1.22
N PHE A 232 -8.10 -6.78 -0.16
CA PHE A 232 -7.79 -7.17 1.23
C PHE A 232 -8.35 -8.56 1.63
N ASN A 233 -9.42 -8.99 0.98
CA ASN A 233 -10.07 -10.29 1.20
C ASN A 233 -9.27 -11.49 0.65
N GLU A 234 -8.47 -11.29 -0.40
CA GLU A 234 -7.56 -12.32 -0.94
C GLU A 234 -6.39 -12.56 0.02
N GLY A 235 -6.09 -11.56 0.86
CA GLY A 235 -4.98 -11.51 1.79
C GLY A 235 -5.23 -12.08 3.19
N GLY A 236 -6.32 -12.83 3.40
CA GLY A 236 -6.65 -13.41 4.70
C GLY A 236 -7.26 -12.42 5.71
N ALA A 237 -7.62 -11.20 5.29
CA ALA A 237 -8.40 -10.24 6.08
C ALA A 237 -9.88 -10.22 5.70
N ALA A 238 -10.41 -11.35 5.23
CA ALA A 238 -11.82 -11.51 4.87
C ALA A 238 -12.79 -11.22 6.04
N ASN A 239 -12.31 -11.22 7.29
CA ASN A 239 -13.09 -10.87 8.47
C ASN A 239 -13.15 -9.35 8.75
N MET A 240 -12.45 -8.51 7.99
CA MET A 240 -12.44 -7.05 8.21
C MET A 240 -13.69 -6.35 7.68
N MET A 241 -14.39 -6.96 6.72
CA MET A 241 -15.64 -6.46 6.16
C MET A 241 -16.46 -7.62 5.61
N SER A 242 -17.78 -7.61 5.79
CA SER A 242 -18.64 -8.65 5.24
C SER A 242 -18.70 -8.64 3.70
N SER A 243 -18.98 -9.80 3.11
CA SER A 243 -19.21 -9.92 1.67
C SER A 243 -20.39 -9.08 1.19
N ASP A 244 -21.42 -8.93 2.02
CA ASP A 244 -22.64 -8.21 1.66
C ASP A 244 -22.37 -6.71 1.53
N ALA A 245 -21.66 -6.11 2.49
CA ALA A 245 -21.22 -4.73 2.42
C ALA A 245 -20.33 -4.47 1.18
N MET A 246 -19.39 -5.37 0.92
CA MET A 246 -18.52 -5.30 -0.26
C MET A 246 -19.32 -5.35 -1.57
N VAL A 247 -20.20 -6.33 -1.73
CA VAL A 247 -21.02 -6.51 -2.94
C VAL A 247 -21.95 -5.32 -3.14
N GLN A 248 -22.55 -4.80 -2.06
CA GLN A 248 -23.39 -3.60 -2.11
C GLN A 248 -22.60 -2.39 -2.61
N GLY A 249 -21.42 -2.12 -2.05
CA GLY A 249 -20.56 -1.01 -2.47
C GLY A 249 -20.15 -1.12 -3.94
N LEU A 250 -19.72 -2.32 -4.38
CA LEU A 250 -19.34 -2.58 -5.77
C LEU A 250 -20.50 -2.44 -6.76
N ARG A 251 -21.71 -2.94 -6.39
CA ARG A 251 -22.93 -2.78 -7.20
C ARG A 251 -23.34 -1.32 -7.31
N HIS A 252 -23.31 -0.60 -6.20
CA HIS A 252 -23.63 0.82 -6.18
C HIS A 252 -22.68 1.61 -7.07
N ARG A 253 -21.36 1.35 -6.96
CA ARG A 253 -20.35 1.96 -7.83
C ARG A 253 -20.66 1.70 -9.31
N ARG A 254 -20.89 0.44 -9.70
CA ARG A 254 -21.18 0.11 -11.11
C ARG A 254 -22.36 0.90 -11.68
N ALA A 255 -23.36 1.22 -10.85
CA ALA A 255 -24.55 1.96 -11.28
C ALA A 255 -24.38 3.49 -11.24
N ASN A 256 -23.48 4.03 -10.39
CA ASN A 256 -23.48 5.45 -10.04
C ASN A 256 -22.14 6.18 -10.21
N ASP A 257 -21.04 5.45 -10.35
CA ASP A 257 -19.71 6.02 -10.60
C ASP A 257 -19.49 6.13 -12.12
N PRO A 258 -19.43 7.36 -12.69
CA PRO A 258 -19.24 7.55 -14.13
C PRO A 258 -17.90 7.01 -14.65
N THR A 259 -16.96 6.73 -13.75
CA THR A 259 -15.66 6.16 -14.08
C THR A 259 -15.63 4.64 -14.02
N ALA A 260 -16.75 3.98 -13.64
CA ALA A 260 -16.82 2.52 -13.54
C ALA A 260 -16.98 1.78 -14.88
N SER A 261 -17.30 2.51 -15.96
CA SER A 261 -17.54 1.99 -17.32
C SER A 261 -16.39 2.25 -18.31
N LYS A 262 -15.34 2.95 -17.88
CA LYS A 262 -14.10 3.18 -18.63
C LYS A 262 -13.03 2.21 -18.15
#